data_AF-G0VQ52-F1
#
_entry.id   AF-G0VQ52-F1
#
_cell.length_a   1.000
_cell.length_b   1.000
_cell.length_c   1.000
_cell.angle_alpha   90.00
_cell.angle_beta   90.00
_cell.angle_gamma   90.00
#
_symmetry.space_group_name_H-M   'P 1'
#
loop_
_entity.id
_entity.type
_entity.pdbx_description
1 polymer ?
#
loop_
_entity_poly.entity_id
_entity_poly.type
_entity_poly.pdbx_seq_one_letter_code
_entity_poly.pdbx_strand_id
1 'polypeptide(L)'
;MVFRFNVPTKRGSVLNGVLFRPEENRSADTVMIAITGIHGNFYSNPFYYNIGDTLNSDNIDFIYAQTNDAFGQMETVNVNSGKKEIIGSWNERFSYADEDIDAYLSFAE
;
A
#
# COMPACT_ATOMS: atom_id res chain seq x y z
N MET A 1 16.29 -0.78 4.35
CA MET A 1 15.53 -1.98 4.79
C MET A 1 14.05 -1.62 4.72
N VAL A 2 13.17 -2.57 4.38
CA VAL A 2 11.72 -2.30 4.20
C VAL A 2 10.89 -3.21 5.09
N PHE A 3 9.90 -2.64 5.75
CA PHE A 3 8.86 -3.35 6.50
C PHE A 3 7.64 -3.51 5.59
N ARG A 4 7.23 -4.77 5.36
CA ARG A 4 6.04 -5.08 4.57
C ARG A 4 4.83 -5.18 5.49
N PHE A 5 3.72 -4.59 5.08
CA PHE A 5 2.49 -4.60 5.85
C PHE A 5 1.27 -4.80 4.96
N ASN A 6 0.17 -5.17 5.60
CA ASN A 6 -1.14 -5.38 4.98
C ASN A 6 -2.13 -4.39 5.57
N VAL A 7 -2.96 -3.76 4.73
CA VAL A 7 -4.04 -2.89 5.18
C VAL A 7 -5.38 -3.41 4.66
N PRO A 8 -6.35 -3.70 5.54
CA PRO A 8 -7.71 -3.99 5.11
C PRO A 8 -8.42 -2.69 4.71
N THR A 9 -9.07 -2.71 3.57
CA THR A 9 -10.05 -1.69 3.15
C THR A 9 -11.36 -1.85 3.93
N LYS A 10 -12.24 -0.85 3.92
CA LYS A 10 -13.56 -0.90 4.59
C LYS A 10 -14.44 -2.07 4.09
N ARG A 11 -14.35 -2.42 2.80
CA ARG A 11 -15.03 -3.53 2.12
C ARG A 11 -14.41 -4.87 2.48
N GLY A 12 -13.19 -4.87 3.01
CA GLY A 12 -12.50 -6.04 3.55
C GLY A 12 -11.39 -6.57 2.64
N SER A 13 -11.21 -6.04 1.43
CA SER A 13 -10.09 -6.38 0.57
C SER A 13 -8.77 -5.98 1.23
N VAL A 14 -7.78 -6.88 1.20
CA VAL A 14 -6.47 -6.64 1.79
C VAL A 14 -5.51 -6.12 0.72
N LEU A 15 -4.94 -4.95 0.97
CA LEU A 15 -3.91 -4.33 0.14
C LEU A 15 -2.53 -4.49 0.80
N ASN A 16 -1.46 -4.40 0.02
CA ASN A 16 -0.09 -4.52 0.53
C ASN A 16 0.66 -3.20 0.40
N GLY A 17 1.50 -2.90 1.38
CA GLY A 17 2.38 -1.74 1.35
C GLY A 17 3.78 -2.09 1.83
N VAL A 18 4.72 -1.19 1.53
CA VAL A 18 6.03 -1.18 2.17
C VAL A 18 6.22 0.14 2.89
N LEU A 19 6.62 0.06 4.16
CA LEU A 19 7.15 1.16 4.93
C LEU A 19 8.66 1.09 4.82
N PHE A 20 9.29 2.20 4.46
CA PHE A 20 10.73 2.26 4.29
C PHE A 20 11.43 2.40 5.65
N ARG A 21 11.26 1.44 6.55
CA ARG A 21 11.92 1.36 7.86
C ARG A 21 12.29 -0.10 8.15
N PRO A 22 13.24 -0.36 9.07
CA PRO A 22 13.57 -1.73 9.45
C PRO A 22 12.42 -2.44 10.19
N GLU A 23 11.62 -1.68 10.94
CA GLU A 23 10.50 -2.17 11.75
C GLU A 23 9.31 -1.20 11.60
N GLU A 24 8.15 -1.59 12.11
CA GLU A 24 6.94 -0.75 12.10
C GLU A 24 7.06 0.51 12.96
N ASN A 25 8.04 0.58 13.87
CA ASN A 25 8.24 1.73 14.77
C ASN A 25 8.40 3.04 13.99
N ARG A 26 7.38 3.89 14.08
CA ARG A 26 7.35 5.23 13.49
C ARG A 26 7.84 6.23 14.52
N SER A 27 8.92 6.93 14.19
CA SER A 27 9.44 8.05 14.97
C SER A 27 9.47 9.35 14.18
N ALA A 28 8.92 9.35 12.96
CA ALA A 28 8.82 10.53 12.12
C ALA A 28 7.50 11.26 12.41
N ASP A 29 7.55 12.59 12.43
CA ASP A 29 6.36 13.45 12.52
C ASP A 29 5.68 13.65 11.15
N THR A 30 6.30 13.13 10.07
CA THR A 30 5.83 13.31 8.70
C THR A 30 5.97 12.01 7.92
N VAL A 31 4.93 11.67 7.17
CA VAL A 31 4.90 10.51 6.28
C VAL A 31 4.53 10.95 4.86
N MET A 32 5.25 10.43 3.87
CA MET A 32 4.88 10.51 2.47
C MET A 32 4.33 9.15 2.02
N ILE A 33 3.09 9.14 1.56
CA ILE A 33 2.46 7.96 0.96
C ILE A 33 2.46 8.13 -0.56
N ALA A 34 3.24 7.30 -1.25
CA ALA A 34 3.21 7.20 -2.70
C ALA A 34 2.30 6.03 -3.11
N ILE A 35 1.18 6.38 -3.75
CA ILE A 35 0.22 5.42 -4.29
C ILE A 35 0.70 4.96 -5.66
N THR A 36 0.70 3.65 -5.91
CA THR A 36 1.05 3.14 -7.23
C THR A 36 -0.04 3.38 -8.26
N GLY A 37 0.37 3.61 -9.52
CA GLY A 37 -0.56 3.53 -10.65
C GLY A 37 -0.94 2.09 -10.98
N ILE A 38 -1.82 1.91 -11.97
CA ILE A 38 -2.22 0.60 -12.48
C ILE A 38 -0.97 -0.17 -12.94
N HIS A 39 -0.86 -1.43 -12.51
CA HIS A 39 0.33 -2.29 -12.68
C HIS A 39 1.63 -1.78 -12.02
N GLY A 40 1.59 -0.66 -11.29
CA GLY A 40 2.68 -0.23 -10.44
C GLY A 40 2.70 -1.07 -9.18
N ASN A 41 3.79 -1.80 -8.94
CA ASN A 41 3.95 -2.60 -7.73
C ASN A 41 5.41 -2.55 -7.27
N PHE A 42 5.67 -2.77 -5.97
CA PHE A 42 7.03 -2.71 -5.46
C PHE A 42 7.90 -3.91 -5.87
N TYR A 43 7.32 -4.95 -6.49
CA TYR A 43 8.11 -6.06 -7.02
C TYR A 43 8.81 -5.71 -8.34
N SER A 44 8.25 -4.77 -9.11
CA SER A 44 8.74 -4.41 -10.44
C SER A 44 9.41 -3.04 -10.50
N ASN A 45 9.19 -2.15 -9.53
CA ASN A 45 9.68 -0.78 -9.58
C ASN A 45 10.80 -0.54 -8.55
N PRO A 46 12.10 -0.61 -8.89
CA PRO A 46 13.16 -0.32 -7.93
C PRO A 46 13.30 1.17 -7.57
N PHE A 47 12.62 2.08 -8.28
CA PHE A 47 12.81 3.52 -8.10
C PHE A 47 12.38 4.01 -6.70
N TYR A 48 11.41 3.34 -6.07
CA TYR A 48 10.94 3.73 -4.73
C TYR A 48 12.02 3.56 -3.65
N TYR A 49 13.05 2.75 -3.87
CA TYR A 49 14.19 2.64 -2.93
C TYR A 49 14.93 3.97 -2.83
N ASN A 50 15.22 4.62 -3.96
CA ASN A 50 15.91 5.91 -3.95
C ASN A 50 15.07 6.99 -3.25
N ILE A 51 13.75 6.98 -3.46
CA ILE A 51 12.84 7.91 -2.79
C ILE A 51 12.85 7.65 -1.28
N GLY A 52 12.70 6.37 -0.88
CA GLY A 52 12.70 5.97 0.52
C GLY A 52 13.99 6.30 1.24
N ASP A 53 15.15 5.99 0.65
CA ASP A 53 16.46 6.31 1.22
C ASP A 53 16.63 7.83 1.40
N THR A 54 16.18 8.63 0.42
CA THR A 54 16.24 10.10 0.48
C THR A 54 15.33 10.67 1.58
N LEU A 55 14.08 10.21 1.68
CA LEU A 55 13.15 10.72 2.69
C LEU A 55 13.55 10.31 4.10
N ASN A 56 14.01 9.07 4.27
CA ASN A 56 14.47 8.58 5.55
C ASN A 56 15.68 9.34 6.10
N SER A 57 16.60 9.82 5.25
CA SER A 57 17.74 10.59 5.73
C SER A 57 17.33 11.90 6.40
N ASP A 58 16.13 12.40 6.08
CA ASP A 58 15.53 13.60 6.68
C ASP A 58 14.44 13.26 7.72
N ASN A 59 14.42 12.01 8.22
CA ASN A 59 13.42 11.49 9.17
C ASN A 59 11.97 11.65 8.69
N ILE A 60 11.73 11.47 7.40
CA ILE A 60 10.38 11.39 6.82
C ILE A 60 10.10 9.92 6.53
N ASP A 61 9.03 9.38 7.11
CA ASP A 61 8.59 8.02 6.80
C ASP A 61 8.07 7.96 5.37
N PHE A 62 8.42 6.91 4.65
CA PHE A 62 7.97 6.70 3.28
C PHE A 62 7.19 5.40 3.15
N ILE A 63 5.96 5.51 2.68
CA ILE A 63 5.11 4.37 2.34
C ILE A 63 4.97 4.31 0.83
N TYR A 64 5.24 3.15 0.25
CA TYR A 64 4.88 2.85 -1.13
C TYR A 64 3.73 1.83 -1.13
N ALA A 65 2.56 2.30 -1.56
CA ALA A 65 1.26 1.70 -1.31
C ALA A 65 0.62 1.17 -2.60
N GLN A 66 0.23 -0.11 -2.60
CA GLN A 66 -0.39 -0.78 -3.74
C GLN A 66 -1.92 -0.73 -3.63
N THR A 67 -2.57 -0.13 -4.61
CA THR A 67 -4.04 -0.17 -4.69
C THR A 67 -4.54 -1.51 -5.20
N ASN A 68 -5.86 -1.67 -5.20
CA ASN A 68 -6.58 -2.78 -5.83
C ASN A 68 -6.08 -3.09 -7.25
N ASP A 69 -5.66 -2.06 -8.00
CA ASP A 69 -5.32 -2.15 -9.41
C ASP A 69 -3.81 -2.28 -9.67
N ALA A 70 -3.00 -2.48 -8.63
CA ALA A 70 -1.56 -2.70 -8.73
C ALA A 70 -1.19 -4.00 -9.49
N PHE A 71 -2.15 -4.92 -9.64
CA PHE A 71 -2.01 -6.18 -10.35
C PHE A 71 -3.18 -6.38 -11.33
N GLY A 72 -2.94 -7.17 -12.39
CA GLY A 72 -3.99 -7.49 -13.37
C GLY A 72 -5.16 -8.26 -12.75
N GLN A 73 -4.85 -9.37 -12.07
CA GLN A 73 -5.82 -10.16 -11.34
C GLN A 73 -5.10 -10.90 -10.20
N MET A 74 -5.61 -10.79 -8.97
CA MET A 74 -5.03 -11.42 -7.79
C MET A 74 -6.13 -11.98 -6.88
N GLU A 75 -5.91 -13.16 -6.31
CA GLU A 75 -6.76 -13.71 -5.26
C GLU A 75 -6.35 -13.13 -3.90
N THR A 76 -7.33 -12.71 -3.11
CA THR A 76 -7.16 -12.32 -1.71
C THR A 76 -8.28 -12.90 -0.86
N VAL A 77 -8.21 -12.73 0.46
CA VAL A 77 -9.25 -13.15 1.40
C VAL A 77 -9.84 -11.90 2.04
N ASN A 78 -11.13 -11.69 1.83
CA ASN A 78 -11.85 -10.57 2.39
C ASN A 78 -11.98 -10.73 3.90
N VAL A 79 -11.43 -9.78 4.68
CA VAL A 79 -11.39 -9.91 6.15
C VAL A 79 -12.75 -9.81 6.82
N ASN A 80 -13.73 -9.15 6.18
CA ASN A 80 -15.07 -8.98 6.72
C ASN A 80 -15.92 -10.25 6.55
N SER A 81 -15.75 -10.96 5.43
CA SER A 81 -16.56 -12.14 5.10
C SER A 81 -15.83 -13.48 5.26
N GLY A 82 -14.50 -13.46 5.36
CA GLY A 82 -13.64 -14.65 5.36
C GLY A 82 -13.61 -15.40 4.02
N LYS A 83 -14.20 -14.84 2.96
CA LYS A 83 -14.30 -15.48 1.65
C LYS A 83 -13.15 -15.06 0.74
N LYS A 84 -12.76 -15.97 -0.15
CA LYS A 84 -11.89 -15.64 -1.27
C LYS A 84 -12.58 -14.64 -2.19
N GLU A 85 -11.81 -13.66 -2.64
CA GLU A 85 -12.23 -12.68 -3.63
C GLU A 85 -11.11 -12.44 -4.64
N ILE A 86 -11.48 -11.87 -5.78
CA ILE A 86 -10.55 -11.53 -6.85
C ILE A 86 -10.53 -10.01 -6.97
N ILE A 87 -9.35 -9.43 -6.80
CA ILE A 87 -9.06 -8.01 -6.99
C ILE A 87 -8.16 -7.81 -8.22
N GLY A 88 -7.98 -6.56 -8.67
CA GLY A 88 -7.12 -6.23 -9.81
C GLY A 88 -7.75 -5.26 -10.81
N SER A 89 -6.91 -4.75 -11.71
CA SER A 89 -7.28 -3.78 -12.75
C SER A 89 -8.23 -4.33 -13.83
N TRP A 90 -8.59 -5.61 -13.78
CA TRP A 90 -9.60 -6.20 -14.68
C TRP A 90 -11.04 -5.77 -14.36
N ASN A 91 -11.30 -5.28 -13.13
CA ASN A 91 -12.62 -4.82 -12.68
C ASN A 91 -12.48 -3.57 -11.81
N GLU A 92 -12.28 -2.44 -12.49
CA GLU A 92 -12.05 -1.15 -11.84
C GLU A 92 -13.38 -0.50 -11.43
N ARG A 93 -13.45 -0.06 -10.18
CA ARG A 93 -14.48 0.87 -9.71
C ARG A 93 -13.80 2.07 -9.12
N PHE A 94 -14.07 3.25 -9.68
CA PHE A 94 -13.43 4.49 -9.24
C PHE A 94 -13.58 4.73 -7.73
N SER A 95 -14.72 4.35 -7.14
CA SER A 95 -14.97 4.45 -5.70
C SER A 95 -14.05 3.60 -4.82
N TYR A 96 -13.36 2.60 -5.38
CA TYR A 96 -12.38 1.80 -4.62
C TYR A 96 -11.09 2.58 -4.38
N ALA A 97 -10.74 3.54 -5.25
CA ALA A 97 -9.52 4.33 -5.07
C ALA A 97 -9.55 5.17 -3.78
N ASP A 98 -10.68 5.82 -3.51
CA ASP A 98 -10.87 6.60 -2.27
C ASP A 98 -10.71 5.72 -1.04
N GLU A 99 -11.25 4.50 -1.11
CA GLU A 99 -11.23 3.54 -0.01
C GLU A 99 -9.85 2.91 0.20
N ASP A 100 -9.13 2.63 -0.89
CA ASP A 100 -7.76 2.14 -0.85
C ASP A 100 -6.84 3.19 -0.19
N ILE A 101 -7.00 4.47 -0.55
CA ILE A 101 -6.28 5.59 0.08
C ILE A 101 -6.60 5.67 1.57
N ASP A 102 -7.88 5.59 1.94
CA ASP A 102 -8.32 5.66 3.34
C ASP A 102 -7.73 4.54 4.22
N ALA A 103 -7.52 3.34 3.66
CA ALA A 103 -6.87 2.24 4.35
C ALA A 103 -5.41 2.56 4.70
N TYR A 104 -4.68 3.24 3.80
CA TYR A 104 -3.30 3.67 4.07
C TYR A 104 -3.22 4.87 5.01
N LEU A 105 -4.16 5.81 4.93
CA LEU A 105 -4.25 6.91 5.89
C LEU A 105 -4.50 6.37 7.30
N SER A 106 -5.47 5.46 7.45
CA SER A 106 -5.77 4.81 8.73
C SER A 106 -4.59 4.01 9.27
N PHE A 107 -3.79 3.39 8.39
CA PHE A 107 -2.56 2.75 8.80
C PHE A 107 -1.56 3.78 9.31
N ALA A 108 -1.38 4.91 8.62
CA ALA A 108 -0.30 5.87 8.85
C ALA A 108 -0.51 6.77 10.09
N GLU A 109 -1.75 6.98 10.52
CA GLU A 109 -2.11 7.56 11.84
C GLU A 109 -1.75 6.62 13.01
#